data_AF-A0A7W1D002-F1
#
_entry.id   AF-A0A7W1D002-F1
#
_cell.length_a   1.000
_cell.length_b   1.000
_cell.length_c   1.000
_cell.angle_alpha   90.00
_cell.angle_beta   90.00
_cell.angle_gamma   90.00
#
_symmetry.space_group_name_H-M   'P 1'
#
loop_
_entity.id
_entity.type
_entity.pdbx_description
1 polymer ?
#
loop_
_entity_poly.entity_id
_entity_poly.type
_entity_poly.pdbx_seq_one_letter_code
_entity_poly.pdbx_strand_id
1 'polypeptide(L)'
;MDGGERRAVEAVRLLRALVDQTMAERGSKNMEEVAGGTVMPSTADAEAVGLVFDTLRYNAAMGLLLGGLGVDALEPDDETNAQFVNVVGKPERGWAFKITSDGLELLRRTGA
;
A
#
# COMPACT_ATOMS: atom_id res chain seq x y z
N MET A 1 -16.83 16.23 -3.54
CA MET A 1 -15.63 15.62 -2.93
C MET A 1 -14.92 16.66 -2.11
N ASP A 2 -14.95 16.48 -0.81
CA ASP A 2 -14.07 17.22 0.08
C ASP A 2 -12.62 16.69 -0.04
N GLY A 3 -11.66 17.38 0.60
CA GLY A 3 -10.25 17.01 0.55
C GLY A 3 -9.93 15.68 1.25
N GLY A 4 -10.80 15.17 2.12
CA GLY A 4 -10.64 13.89 2.81
C GLY A 4 -11.10 12.71 1.95
N GLU A 5 -12.29 12.81 1.35
CA GLU A 5 -12.83 11.81 0.41
C GLU A 5 -11.88 11.56 -0.75
N ARG A 6 -11.30 12.63 -1.34
CA ARG A 6 -10.32 12.48 -2.42
C ARG A 6 -9.09 11.69 -1.98
N ARG A 7 -8.57 11.94 -0.77
CA ARG A 7 -7.39 11.22 -0.24
C ARG A 7 -7.71 9.75 0.05
N ALA A 8 -8.91 9.46 0.55
CA ALA A 8 -9.35 8.08 0.76
C ALA A 8 -9.43 7.31 -0.56
N VAL A 9 -9.96 7.92 -1.62
CA VAL A 9 -9.99 7.32 -2.97
C VAL A 9 -8.58 7.08 -3.51
N GLU A 10 -7.66 8.03 -3.32
CA GLU A 10 -6.26 7.87 -3.71
C GLU A 10 -5.57 6.72 -2.97
N ALA A 11 -5.80 6.61 -1.66
CA ALA A 11 -5.29 5.51 -0.85
C ALA A 11 -5.82 4.16 -1.33
N VAL A 12 -7.13 4.03 -1.54
CA VAL A 12 -7.75 2.78 -2.03
C VAL A 12 -7.23 2.40 -3.41
N ARG A 13 -7.04 3.36 -4.32
CA ARG A 13 -6.43 3.09 -5.63
C ARG A 13 -4.98 2.63 -5.50
N LEU A 14 -4.20 3.26 -4.62
CA LEU A 14 -2.83 2.85 -4.36
C LEU A 14 -2.77 1.42 -3.81
N LEU A 15 -3.64 1.08 -2.84
CA LEU A 15 -3.76 -0.28 -2.33
C LEU A 15 -4.08 -1.29 -3.43
N ARG A 16 -4.99 -0.94 -4.35
CA ARG A 16 -5.33 -1.79 -5.48
C ARG A 16 -4.13 -2.05 -6.39
N ALA A 17 -3.36 -1.01 -6.72
CA ALA A 17 -2.16 -1.14 -7.55
C ALA A 17 -1.12 -2.06 -6.90
N LEU A 18 -0.88 -1.93 -5.59
CA LEU A 18 0.05 -2.78 -4.83
C LEU A 18 -0.40 -4.24 -4.78
N VAL A 19 -1.71 -4.48 -4.63
CA VAL A 19 -2.31 -5.81 -4.67
C VAL A 19 -2.16 -6.43 -6.06
N ASP A 20 -2.49 -5.70 -7.12
CA ASP A 20 -2.38 -6.17 -8.51
C ASP A 20 -0.91 -6.49 -8.87
N GLN A 21 0.04 -5.66 -8.44
CA GLN A 21 1.48 -5.93 -8.58
C GLN A 21 1.85 -7.23 -7.86
N THR A 22 1.47 -7.37 -6.59
CA THR A 22 1.78 -8.57 -5.78
C THR A 22 1.18 -9.83 -6.39
N MET A 23 -0.06 -9.74 -6.91
CA MET A 23 -0.72 -10.84 -7.63
C MET A 23 0.07 -11.22 -8.89
N ALA A 24 0.51 -10.23 -9.67
CA ALA A 24 1.30 -10.44 -10.88
C ALA A 24 2.66 -11.11 -10.57
N GLU A 25 3.37 -10.64 -9.54
CA GLU A 25 4.64 -11.21 -9.09
C GLU A 25 4.50 -12.66 -8.60
N ARG A 26 3.40 -12.97 -7.93
CA ARG A 26 3.10 -14.34 -7.43
C ARG A 26 2.45 -15.24 -8.49
N GLY A 27 2.05 -14.69 -9.63
CA GLY A 27 1.24 -15.42 -10.62
C GLY A 27 -0.15 -15.83 -10.11
N SER A 28 -0.65 -15.16 -9.06
CA SER A 28 -1.96 -15.46 -8.47
C SER A 28 -3.08 -14.77 -9.25
N LYS A 29 -4.22 -15.45 -9.38
CA LYS A 29 -5.47 -14.90 -9.91
C LYS A 29 -6.49 -14.60 -8.80
N ASN A 30 -6.15 -14.91 -7.55
CA ASN A 30 -7.03 -14.73 -6.42
C ASN A 30 -6.40 -13.73 -5.45
N MET A 31 -7.08 -12.60 -5.26
CA MET A 31 -6.65 -11.53 -4.35
C MET A 31 -6.45 -12.05 -2.91
N GLU A 32 -7.21 -13.05 -2.47
CA GLU A 32 -7.09 -13.59 -1.11
C GLU A 32 -5.75 -14.30 -0.86
N GLU A 33 -5.07 -14.77 -1.92
CA GLU A 33 -3.77 -15.44 -1.82
C GLU A 33 -2.61 -14.47 -1.63
N VAL A 34 -2.85 -13.16 -1.75
CA VAL A 34 -1.82 -12.14 -1.51
C VAL A 34 -1.83 -11.56 -0.10
N ALA A 35 -2.78 -11.99 0.76
CA ALA A 35 -2.76 -11.65 2.18
C ALA A 35 -1.46 -12.11 2.84
N GLY A 36 -0.87 -11.25 3.67
CA GLY A 36 0.46 -11.46 4.26
C GLY A 36 1.61 -11.35 3.26
N GLY A 37 1.33 -11.05 2.00
CA GLY A 37 2.34 -10.81 0.98
C GLY A 37 3.05 -9.48 1.18
N THR A 38 4.37 -9.52 1.16
CA THR A 38 5.22 -8.35 1.22
C THR A 38 5.19 -7.60 -0.11
N VAL A 39 4.99 -6.29 -0.04
CA VAL A 39 5.06 -5.35 -1.15
C VAL A 39 6.11 -4.30 -0.82
N MET A 40 6.83 -3.86 -1.84
CA MET A 40 7.71 -2.70 -1.76
C MET A 40 7.19 -1.66 -2.75
N PRO A 41 6.42 -0.65 -2.29
CA PRO A 41 5.88 0.37 -3.17
C PRO A 41 6.98 1.03 -3.99
N SER A 42 6.73 1.18 -5.28
CA SER A 42 7.67 1.75 -6.24
C SER A 42 7.13 3.03 -6.88
N THR A 43 7.97 3.70 -7.67
CA THR A 43 7.54 4.84 -8.50
C THR A 43 6.41 4.46 -9.47
N ALA A 44 6.47 3.26 -10.05
CA ALA A 44 5.47 2.80 -11.01
C ALA A 44 4.08 2.66 -10.36
N ASP A 45 4.01 2.18 -9.11
CA ASP A 45 2.74 2.00 -8.39
C ASP A 45 2.10 3.35 -8.07
N ALA A 46 2.91 4.33 -7.66
CA ALA A 46 2.44 5.69 -7.42
C ALA A 46 1.94 6.33 -8.73
N GLU A 47 2.69 6.22 -9.82
CA GLU A 47 2.32 6.79 -11.12
C GLU A 47 1.05 6.16 -11.71
N ALA A 48 0.86 4.84 -11.53
CA ALA A 48 -0.33 4.11 -11.97
C ALA A 48 -1.64 4.71 -11.40
N VAL A 49 -1.56 5.37 -10.24
CA VAL A 49 -2.71 5.98 -9.57
C VAL A 49 -2.70 7.51 -9.62
N GLY A 50 -1.80 8.10 -10.42
CA GLY A 50 -1.68 9.56 -10.58
C GLY A 50 -1.06 10.26 -9.37
N LEU A 51 -0.27 9.53 -8.57
CA LEU A 51 0.55 10.06 -7.49
C LEU A 51 2.02 10.14 -7.94
N VAL A 52 2.80 10.93 -7.21
CA VAL A 52 4.26 10.99 -7.38
C VAL A 52 4.88 10.39 -6.13
N PHE A 53 5.76 9.41 -6.32
CA PHE A 53 6.41 8.69 -5.24
C PHE A 53 7.12 9.63 -4.26
N ASP A 54 7.06 9.29 -2.97
CA ASP A 54 7.67 10.02 -1.86
C ASP A 54 7.30 11.53 -1.75
N THR A 55 6.20 11.94 -2.38
CA THR A 55 5.64 13.29 -2.17
C THR A 55 4.66 13.32 -1.00
N LEU A 56 4.34 14.52 -0.50
CA LEU A 56 3.36 14.72 0.57
C LEU A 56 2.02 14.02 0.31
N ARG A 57 1.55 14.02 -0.94
CA ARG A 57 0.27 13.39 -1.32
C ARG A 57 0.37 11.86 -1.27
N TYR A 58 1.47 11.30 -1.76
CA TYR A 58 1.75 9.87 -1.67
C TYR A 58 1.90 9.42 -0.20
N ASN A 59 2.68 10.16 0.60
CA ASN A 59 2.88 9.86 2.01
C ASN A 59 1.57 9.98 2.82
N ALA A 60 0.66 10.87 2.45
CA ALA A 60 -0.69 10.91 3.01
C ALA A 60 -1.52 9.67 2.64
N ALA A 61 -1.46 9.21 1.39
CA ALA A 61 -2.15 8.00 0.94
C ALA A 61 -1.61 6.75 1.68
N MET A 62 -0.28 6.60 1.79
CA MET A 62 0.33 5.54 2.60
C MET A 62 -0.06 5.62 4.07
N GLY A 63 -0.12 6.83 4.64
CA GLY A 63 -0.59 7.04 6.00
C GLY A 63 -2.04 6.60 6.24
N LEU A 64 -2.91 6.77 5.24
CA LEU A 64 -4.29 6.27 5.28
C LEU A 64 -4.35 4.74 5.23
N LEU A 65 -3.49 4.10 4.43
CA LEU A 65 -3.40 2.63 4.36
C LEU A 65 -2.86 1.98 5.64
N LEU A 66 -2.06 2.72 6.41
CA LEU A 66 -1.51 2.29 7.70
C LEU A 66 -2.42 2.65 8.89
N GLY A 67 -3.73 2.68 8.69
CA GLY A 67 -4.72 2.86 9.78
C GLY A 67 -5.59 4.12 9.68
N GLY A 68 -5.25 5.08 8.82
CA GLY A 68 -6.01 6.33 8.69
C GLY A 68 -7.42 6.17 8.07
N LEU A 69 -7.75 4.99 7.52
CA LEU A 69 -9.10 4.65 7.04
C LEU A 69 -9.97 3.94 8.10
N GLY A 70 -9.48 3.81 9.33
CA GLY A 70 -10.15 3.04 10.39
C GLY A 70 -9.89 1.54 10.33
N VAL A 71 -9.06 1.10 9.38
CA VAL A 71 -8.49 -0.24 9.26
C VAL A 71 -7.03 -0.13 8.82
N ASP A 72 -6.21 -1.09 9.23
CA ASP A 72 -4.82 -1.22 8.79
C ASP A 72 -4.80 -2.06 7.51
N ALA A 73 -4.86 -1.39 6.34
CA ALA A 73 -4.83 -2.07 5.04
C ALA A 73 -3.43 -2.60 4.68
N LEU A 74 -2.41 -1.94 5.21
CA LEU A 74 -1.02 -2.36 5.17
C LEU A 74 -0.45 -2.36 6.59
N GLU A 75 0.52 -3.22 6.83
CA GLU A 75 1.35 -3.20 8.04
C GLU A 75 2.84 -3.18 7.67
N PRO A 76 3.73 -2.55 8.46
CA PRO A 76 5.17 -2.64 8.21
C PRO A 76 5.64 -4.10 8.23
N ASP A 77 6.42 -4.50 7.22
CA ASP A 77 7.07 -5.81 7.24
C ASP A 77 8.40 -5.70 8.00
N ASP A 78 8.36 -5.86 9.32
CA ASP A 78 9.54 -5.70 10.17
C ASP A 78 10.70 -6.62 9.79
N GLU A 79 10.42 -7.86 9.36
CA GLU A 79 11.44 -8.83 8.95
C GLU A 79 12.16 -8.38 7.68
N THR A 80 11.39 -7.98 6.66
CA THR A 80 11.97 -7.47 5.41
C THR A 80 12.64 -6.11 5.64
N ASN A 81 12.05 -5.23 6.44
CA ASN A 81 12.61 -3.92 6.78
C ASN A 81 13.89 -4.02 7.64
N ALA A 82 14.07 -5.09 8.40
CA ALA A 82 15.30 -5.36 9.15
C ALA A 82 16.51 -5.53 8.22
N GLN A 83 16.29 -5.98 6.98
CA GLN A 83 17.35 -6.13 5.97
C GLN A 83 17.87 -4.77 5.46
N PHE A 84 17.12 -3.69 5.69
CA PHE A 84 17.42 -2.34 5.20
C PHE A 84 17.85 -1.36 6.30
N VAL A 85 18.13 -1.82 7.53
CA VAL A 85 18.43 -0.94 8.69
C VAL A 85 19.66 -0.06 8.51
N ASN A 86 20.59 -0.42 7.62
CA ASN A 86 21.81 0.33 7.34
C ASN A 86 21.75 1.17 6.06
N VAL A 87 20.58 1.25 5.41
CA VAL A 87 20.40 2.05 4.19
C VAL A 87 20.10 3.49 4.57
N VAL A 88 20.98 4.41 4.16
CA VAL A 88 20.78 5.86 4.33
C VAL A 88 19.53 6.29 3.55
N GLY A 89 18.66 7.08 4.18
CA GLY A 89 17.40 7.53 3.59
C GLY A 89 16.23 6.59 3.80
N LYS A 90 16.30 5.67 4.77
CA LYS A 90 15.16 4.83 5.17
C LYS A 90 13.96 5.72 5.55
N PRO A 91 12.79 5.57 4.90
CA PRO A 91 11.56 6.23 5.32
C PRO A 91 11.23 5.82 6.76
N GLU A 92 10.66 6.74 7.54
CA GLU A 92 10.25 6.47 8.94
C GLU A 92 9.38 5.21 9.08
N ARG A 93 8.66 4.85 8.02
CA ARG A 93 7.69 3.74 7.97
C ARG A 93 8.24 2.45 7.33
N GLY A 94 9.51 2.43 6.94
CA GLY A 94 10.11 1.31 6.20
C GLY A 94 9.84 1.34 4.70
N TRP A 95 10.43 0.40 3.98
CA TRP A 95 10.33 0.23 2.52
C TRP A 95 9.34 -0.87 2.14
N ALA A 96 9.15 -1.84 3.03
CA ALA A 96 8.34 -3.04 2.79
C ALA A 96 7.14 -3.09 3.73
N PHE A 97 6.01 -3.52 3.19
CA PHE A 97 4.73 -3.63 3.91
C PHE A 97 4.06 -4.95 3.58
N LYS A 98 3.33 -5.54 4.52
CA LYS A 98 2.45 -6.68 4.24
C LYS A 98 1.05 -6.18 3.92
N ILE A 99 0.44 -6.78 2.91
CA ILE A 99 -0.99 -6.61 2.64
C ILE A 99 -1.77 -7.36 3.70
N THR A 100 -2.63 -6.66 4.44
CA THR A 100 -3.46 -7.30 5.48
C THR A 100 -4.75 -7.86 4.88
N SER A 101 -5.41 -8.77 5.61
CA SER A 101 -6.75 -9.25 5.22
C SER A 101 -7.78 -8.11 5.21
N ASP A 102 -7.66 -7.15 6.13
CA ASP A 102 -8.53 -5.98 6.21
C ASP A 102 -8.36 -5.05 4.99
N GLY A 103 -7.14 -4.94 4.46
CA GLY A 103 -6.88 -4.24 3.20
C GLY A 103 -7.60 -4.88 2.01
N LEU A 104 -7.60 -6.21 1.94
CA LEU A 104 -8.34 -6.92 0.88
C LEU A 104 -9.86 -6.78 1.03
N GLU A 105 -10.37 -6.82 2.27
CA GLU A 105 -11.78 -6.55 2.56
C GLU A 105 -12.17 -5.13 2.14
N LEU A 106 -11.31 -4.14 2.41
CA LEU A 106 -11.51 -2.76 2.00
C LEU A 106 -11.67 -2.64 0.47
N LEU A 107 -10.81 -3.30 -0.31
CA LEU A 107 -10.94 -3.34 -1.77
C LEU A 107 -12.26 -3.99 -2.20
N ARG A 108 -12.64 -5.12 -1.58
CA ARG A 108 -13.89 -5.81 -1.88
C ARG A 108 -15.12 -4.92 -1.65
N ARG A 109 -15.14 -4.17 -0.54
CA ARG A 109 -16.25 -3.28 -0.16
C ARG A 109 -16.35 -2.04 -1.02
N THR A 110 -15.21 -1.54 -1.51
CA THR A 110 -15.15 -0.32 -2.31
C THR A 110 -15.29 -0.57 -3.82
N GLY A 111 -15.16 -1.83 -4.25
CA GLY A 111 -15.23 -2.22 -5.66
C GLY A 111 -14.09 -1.65 -6.51
N ALA A 112 -12.99 -1.25 -5.85
CA ALA A 112 -11.79 -0.72 -6.47
C ALA A 112 -10.93 -1.82 -7.07
#